data_AF-A0A3C8C890-F1
#
_entry.id   AF-A0A3C8C890-F1
#
_cell.length_a   1.000
_cell.length_b   1.000
_cell.length_c   1.000
_cell.angle_alpha   90.00
_cell.angle_beta   90.00
_cell.angle_gamma   90.00
#
_symmetry.space_group_name_H-M   'P 1'
#
loop_
_entity.id
_entity.type
_entity.pdbx_description
1 polymer ?
#
loop_
_entity_poly.entity_id
_entity_poly.type
_entity_poly.pdbx_seq_one_letter_code
_entity_poly.pdbx_strand_id
1 'polypeptide(L)'
;NIRLWDQEPLLDTLGQIQEIRTYYQFNSVDNDRYRINGDYRQTLLSPRELLSSNLPNRTWINEHLTFTHGYGVSLSPVNQVTPEGLPVLLIKDIPPQSNVDLTVTRPEIYFGELANDHVFVNTGTKEFDYPEGEKNVYKNYEGKGGFEIGSFFRKLVLAARFKTLKIIFSQDINSDSRVLMYRNITDRVEKVAPFLRLDNDPYLVISEGRLIWLYDAYTVSDYFPYSPKIPRFGNYVRNSVKISIDA
;
A
#
# COMPACT_ATOMS: atom_id res chain seq x y z
N ASN A 1 16.69 10.27 21.92
CA ASN A 1 16.04 10.46 20.60
C ASN A 1 14.89 11.44 20.76
N ILE A 2 15.14 12.73 20.47
CA ILE A 2 14.07 13.72 20.33
C ILE A 2 13.69 13.74 18.85
N ARG A 3 12.39 13.64 18.57
CA ARG A 3 11.83 13.71 17.23
C ARG A 3 11.83 15.17 16.77
N LEU A 4 12.43 15.43 15.61
CA LEU A 4 12.47 16.76 14.99
C LEU A 4 11.35 16.97 13.96
N TRP A 5 10.88 15.89 13.34
CA TRP A 5 9.86 15.92 12.29
C TRP A 5 8.48 15.57 12.82
N ASP A 6 7.46 16.35 12.52
CA ASP A 6 6.06 15.93 12.67
C ASP A 6 5.58 15.18 11.39
N GLN A 7 4.48 14.41 11.47
CA GLN A 7 3.98 13.60 10.35
C GLN A 7 3.49 14.49 9.20
N GLU A 8 2.63 15.47 9.48
CA GLU A 8 2.01 16.32 8.45
C GLU A 8 3.04 17.14 7.64
N PRO A 9 3.99 17.88 8.26
CA PRO A 9 4.95 18.67 7.49
C PRO A 9 5.92 17.80 6.68
N LEU A 10 6.24 16.60 7.18
CA LEU A 10 7.05 15.65 6.43
C LEU A 10 6.28 15.15 5.21
N LEU A 11 5.00 14.81 5.36
CA LEU A 11 4.15 14.35 4.27
C LEU A 11 4.08 15.38 3.14
N ASP A 12 3.84 16.66 3.48
CA ASP A 12 3.83 17.76 2.52
C ASP A 12 5.17 17.90 1.79
N THR A 13 6.28 17.77 2.53
CA THR A 13 7.62 17.84 1.95
C THR A 13 7.85 16.66 0.99
N LEU A 14 7.49 15.43 1.39
CA LEU A 14 7.61 14.25 0.55
C LEU A 14 6.79 14.37 -0.75
N GLY A 15 5.58 14.94 -0.68
CA GLY A 15 4.78 15.26 -1.87
C GLY A 15 5.54 16.16 -2.86
N GLN A 16 6.26 17.16 -2.36
CA GLN A 16 7.02 18.06 -3.22
C GLN A 16 8.28 17.43 -3.82
N ILE A 17 9.05 16.69 -3.02
CA ILE A 17 10.40 16.24 -3.41
C ILE A 17 10.47 14.78 -3.88
N GLN A 18 9.44 13.97 -3.64
CA GLN A 18 9.48 12.51 -3.83
C GLN A 18 8.25 11.91 -4.54
N GLU A 19 7.21 12.70 -4.85
CA GLU A 19 6.03 12.20 -5.56
C GLU A 19 6.35 11.85 -7.03
N ILE A 20 7.20 12.67 -7.68
CA ILE A 20 7.75 12.51 -9.05
C ILE A 20 6.69 12.56 -10.18
N ARG A 21 5.47 12.05 -9.95
CA ARG A 21 4.31 12.02 -10.85
C ARG A 21 3.03 12.18 -10.04
N THR A 22 2.06 12.93 -10.59
CA THR A 22 0.80 13.30 -9.91
C THR A 22 -0.13 12.14 -9.54
N TYR A 23 0.08 10.95 -10.11
CA TYR A 23 -0.70 9.75 -9.81
C TYR A 23 -0.09 8.94 -8.67
N TYR A 24 1.11 9.27 -8.21
CA TYR A 24 1.64 8.76 -6.96
C TYR A 24 1.25 9.71 -5.84
N GLN A 25 1.06 9.17 -4.64
CA GLN A 25 0.75 9.98 -3.46
C GLN A 25 1.31 9.29 -2.22
N PHE A 26 1.81 10.09 -1.30
CA PHE A 26 2.06 9.65 0.07
C PHE A 26 0.79 9.92 0.88
N ASN A 27 0.21 8.89 1.47
CA ASN A 27 -1.03 9.00 2.24
C ASN A 27 -0.77 9.29 3.72
N SER A 28 0.22 8.61 4.27
CA SER A 28 0.51 8.55 5.70
C SER A 28 2.01 8.49 5.94
N VAL A 29 2.43 8.85 7.15
CA VAL A 29 3.82 8.72 7.61
C VAL A 29 3.84 7.91 8.89
N ASP A 30 4.44 6.73 8.82
CA ASP A 30 4.53 5.78 9.92
C ASP A 30 5.83 5.93 10.69
N ASN A 31 5.77 5.62 11.99
CA ASN A 31 6.92 5.63 12.85
C ASN A 31 7.41 4.21 13.11
N ASP A 32 8.65 3.93 12.75
CA ASP A 32 9.23 2.61 12.91
C ASP A 32 10.67 2.69 13.44
N ARG A 33 11.28 1.54 13.71
CA ARG A 33 12.62 1.44 14.25
C ARG A 33 13.40 0.33 13.57
N TYR A 34 14.46 0.72 12.89
CA TYR A 34 15.38 -0.19 12.22
C TYR A 34 16.75 -0.18 12.88
N ARG A 35 17.47 -1.28 12.72
CA ARG A 35 18.89 -1.33 13.02
C ARG A 35 19.63 -0.95 11.76
N ILE A 36 20.21 0.26 11.75
CA ILE A 36 20.84 0.87 10.59
C ILE A 36 22.31 1.08 10.90
N ASN A 37 23.20 0.44 10.13
CA ASN A 37 24.64 0.42 10.34
C ASN A 37 25.01 0.01 11.78
N GLY A 38 24.29 -0.96 12.34
CA GLY A 38 24.49 -1.46 13.72
C GLY A 38 23.76 -0.69 14.82
N ASP A 39 23.35 0.56 14.55
CA ASP A 39 22.65 1.42 15.51
C ASP A 39 21.14 1.26 15.45
N TYR A 40 20.48 1.24 16.60
CA TYR A 40 19.02 1.26 16.65
C TYR A 40 18.50 2.68 16.45
N ARG A 41 17.85 2.93 15.31
CA ARG A 41 17.39 4.26 14.89
C ARG A 41 15.90 4.27 14.68
N GLN A 42 15.28 5.36 15.10
CA GLN A 42 13.88 5.61 14.85
C GLN A 42 13.72 6.36 13.53
N THR A 43 12.79 5.92 12.71
CA THR A 43 12.57 6.38 11.34
C THR A 43 11.12 6.72 11.10
N LEU A 44 10.91 7.61 10.13
CA LEU A 44 9.64 7.90 9.51
C LEU A 44 9.63 7.24 8.15
N LEU A 45 8.58 6.49 7.89
CA LEU A 45 8.40 5.71 6.67
C LEU A 45 7.11 6.16 5.99
N SER A 46 7.12 6.30 4.67
CA SER A 46 5.92 6.67 3.93
C SER A 46 5.85 5.92 2.60
N PRO A 47 4.82 5.08 2.38
CA PRO A 47 4.64 4.37 1.12
C PRO A 47 4.23 5.33 0.00
N ARG A 48 4.79 5.11 -1.19
CA ARG A 48 4.37 5.82 -2.39
C ARG A 48 3.27 5.01 -3.09
N GLU A 49 2.03 5.34 -2.79
CA GLU A 49 0.87 4.64 -3.33
C GLU A 49 0.37 5.23 -4.66
N LEU A 50 -0.36 4.43 -5.42
CA LEU A 50 -0.98 4.86 -6.67
C LEU A 50 -2.42 5.33 -6.40
N LEU A 51 -2.70 6.59 -6.71
CA LEU A 51 -4.05 7.14 -6.67
C LEU A 51 -4.65 7.19 -8.10
N SER A 52 -5.50 6.22 -8.42
CA SER A 52 -6.08 6.09 -9.77
C SER A 52 -6.89 7.31 -10.23
N SER A 53 -7.45 8.09 -9.31
CA SER A 53 -8.22 9.31 -9.65
C SER A 53 -7.37 10.42 -10.27
N ASN A 54 -6.05 10.39 -10.05
CA ASN A 54 -5.12 11.41 -10.53
C ASN A 54 -4.40 10.98 -11.82
N LEU A 55 -4.80 9.85 -12.43
CA LEU A 55 -4.25 9.44 -13.71
C LEU A 55 -4.63 10.47 -14.81
N PRO A 56 -3.69 10.88 -15.67
CA PRO A 56 -3.94 11.90 -16.69
C PRO A 56 -4.94 11.44 -17.76
N ASN A 57 -5.03 10.13 -18.01
CA ASN A 57 -6.01 9.54 -18.91
C ASN A 57 -6.68 8.32 -18.27
N ARG A 58 -7.85 8.55 -17.68
CA ARG A 58 -8.62 7.58 -16.90
C ARG A 58 -9.44 6.64 -17.78
N THR A 59 -8.77 5.85 -18.59
CA THR A 59 -9.42 4.74 -19.29
C THR A 59 -9.49 3.51 -18.39
N TRP A 60 -10.48 2.65 -18.63
CA TRP A 60 -10.61 1.38 -17.89
C TRP A 60 -9.35 0.50 -18.04
N ILE A 61 -8.68 0.54 -19.20
CA ILE A 61 -7.42 -0.18 -19.41
C ILE A 61 -6.33 0.42 -18.52
N ASN A 62 -6.21 1.75 -18.46
CA ASN A 62 -5.22 2.38 -17.61
C ASN A 62 -5.47 2.15 -16.12
N GLU A 63 -6.72 2.26 -15.66
CA GLU A 63 -7.07 2.10 -14.24
C GLU A 63 -6.98 0.65 -13.75
N HIS A 64 -7.19 -0.34 -14.63
CA HIS A 64 -7.32 -1.73 -14.21
C HIS A 64 -6.27 -2.69 -14.78
N LEU A 65 -5.55 -2.35 -15.85
CA LEU A 65 -4.58 -3.24 -16.51
C LEU A 65 -3.17 -2.62 -16.55
N THR A 66 -3.06 -1.31 -16.77
CA THR A 66 -1.75 -0.64 -16.91
C THR A 66 -1.21 -0.14 -15.56
N PHE A 67 -1.93 0.75 -14.88
CA PHE A 67 -1.51 1.33 -13.61
C PHE A 67 -2.10 0.50 -12.46
N THR A 68 -1.40 -0.57 -12.11
CA THR A 68 -1.91 -1.57 -11.17
C THR A 68 -1.38 -1.41 -9.77
N HIS A 69 -0.28 -0.70 -9.52
CA HIS A 69 0.37 -0.64 -8.21
C HIS A 69 1.03 0.72 -7.94
N GLY A 70 1.17 1.05 -6.65
CA GLY A 70 2.11 2.07 -6.16
C GLY A 70 3.55 1.57 -6.24
N TYR A 71 4.53 2.45 -6.01
CA TYR A 71 5.93 2.07 -6.21
C TYR A 71 6.89 2.72 -5.22
N GLY A 72 7.37 1.90 -4.29
CA GLY A 72 8.43 2.21 -3.37
C GLY A 72 7.97 2.90 -2.10
N VAL A 73 8.96 3.35 -1.34
CA VAL A 73 8.78 3.91 0.00
C VAL A 73 9.85 4.96 0.23
N SER A 74 9.52 6.01 0.97
CA SER A 74 10.49 6.96 1.50
C SER A 74 10.79 6.65 2.96
N LEU A 75 12.07 6.72 3.34
CA LEU A 75 12.51 6.49 4.72
C LEU A 75 13.40 7.66 5.18
N SER A 76 13.08 8.25 6.31
CA SER A 76 13.85 9.34 6.92
C SER A 76 14.11 9.08 8.41
N PRO A 77 15.26 9.46 8.96
CA PRO A 77 15.46 9.40 10.41
C PRO A 77 14.66 10.52 11.09
N VAL A 78 14.07 10.24 12.27
CA VAL A 78 13.24 11.23 12.97
C VAL A 78 14.02 12.47 13.47
N ASN A 79 15.34 12.36 13.59
CA ASN A 79 16.18 13.31 14.33
C ASN A 79 17.27 13.98 13.47
N GLN A 80 17.15 13.95 12.14
CA GLN A 80 18.11 14.63 11.25
C GLN A 80 17.39 15.50 10.24
N VAL A 81 18.04 16.61 9.92
CA VAL A 81 17.62 17.58 8.91
C VAL A 81 18.84 17.95 8.07
N THR A 82 18.63 18.28 6.81
CA THR A 82 19.70 18.86 5.97
C THR A 82 19.96 20.31 6.40
N PRO A 83 21.09 20.93 5.99
CA PRO A 83 21.34 22.35 6.25
C PRO A 83 20.24 23.28 5.73
N GLU A 84 19.51 22.87 4.70
CA GLU A 84 18.38 23.58 4.10
C GLU A 84 17.06 23.38 4.87
N GLY A 85 17.08 22.57 5.94
CA GLY A 85 15.90 22.26 6.74
C GLY A 85 15.00 21.17 6.15
N LEU A 86 15.47 20.41 5.16
CA LEU A 86 14.72 19.30 4.54
C LEU A 86 14.99 17.97 5.27
N PRO A 87 14.10 16.96 5.11
CA PRO A 87 14.34 15.65 5.69
C PRO A 87 15.53 14.97 5.02
N VAL A 88 16.38 14.34 5.83
CA VAL A 88 17.38 13.40 5.30
C VAL A 88 16.64 12.15 4.82
N LEU A 89 16.84 11.74 3.57
CA LEU A 89 16.23 10.54 3.02
C LEU A 89 17.25 9.39 2.93
N LEU A 90 16.99 8.33 3.67
CA LEU A 90 17.76 7.09 3.67
C LEU A 90 17.34 6.17 2.53
N ILE A 91 16.03 6.11 2.24
CA ILE A 91 15.44 5.47 1.06
C ILE A 91 14.66 6.53 0.29
N LYS A 92 14.92 6.66 -1.01
CA LYS A 92 14.30 7.68 -1.87
C LYS A 92 14.26 7.27 -3.34
N ASP A 93 13.62 8.14 -4.13
CA ASP A 93 13.53 8.13 -5.58
C ASP A 93 12.71 6.96 -6.14
N ILE A 94 12.68 6.89 -7.48
CA ILE A 94 12.07 5.81 -8.25
C ILE A 94 13.08 5.41 -9.36
N PRO A 95 13.59 4.18 -9.37
CA PRO A 95 13.35 3.12 -8.39
C PRO A 95 14.00 3.41 -7.02
N PRO A 96 13.45 2.88 -5.91
CA PRO A 96 13.98 3.14 -4.56
C PRO A 96 15.47 2.85 -4.43
N GLN A 97 16.24 3.88 -4.10
CA GLN A 97 17.66 3.78 -3.77
C GLN A 97 17.80 3.86 -2.26
N SER A 98 18.62 2.96 -1.69
CA SER A 98 18.95 2.97 -0.27
C SER A 98 20.40 3.36 -0.05
N ASN A 99 20.62 4.32 0.84
CA ASN A 99 21.94 4.76 1.29
C ASN A 99 22.41 4.02 2.56
N VAL A 100 21.67 2.99 2.99
CA VAL A 100 21.87 2.27 4.25
C VAL A 100 21.74 0.76 4.04
N ASP A 101 22.06 -0.03 5.07
CA ASP A 101 21.92 -1.50 5.13
C ASP A 101 20.45 -2.00 5.23
N LEU A 102 19.51 -1.23 4.69
CA LEU A 102 18.10 -1.58 4.57
C LEU A 102 17.70 -1.50 3.09
N THR A 103 17.40 -2.63 2.47
CA THR A 103 17.08 -2.69 1.04
C THR A 103 15.61 -3.01 0.83
N VAL A 104 15.04 -2.50 -0.26
CA VAL A 104 13.69 -2.86 -0.73
C VAL A 104 13.85 -3.56 -2.06
N THR A 105 13.57 -4.86 -2.08
CA THR A 105 13.72 -5.71 -3.27
C THR A 105 12.44 -5.79 -4.10
N ARG A 106 11.29 -5.65 -3.43
CA ARG A 106 9.94 -5.63 -4.02
C ARG A 106 9.26 -4.33 -3.65
N PRO A 107 9.48 -3.26 -4.43
CA PRO A 107 8.90 -1.95 -4.14
C PRO A 107 7.44 -1.83 -4.60
N GLU A 108 6.90 -2.82 -5.33
CA GLU A 108 5.54 -2.73 -5.88
C GLU A 108 4.48 -2.82 -4.77
N ILE A 109 3.53 -1.87 -4.76
CA ILE A 109 2.44 -1.81 -3.76
C ILE A 109 1.10 -2.07 -4.46
N TYR A 110 0.67 -3.32 -4.45
CA TYR A 110 -0.61 -3.80 -4.95
C TYR A 110 -1.76 -3.68 -3.93
N PHE A 111 -1.49 -3.58 -2.64
CA PHE A 111 -2.43 -3.44 -1.54
C PHE A 111 -1.96 -2.27 -0.68
N GLY A 112 -2.85 -1.32 -0.42
CA GLY A 112 -2.50 -0.10 0.31
C GLY A 112 -3.73 0.64 0.77
N GLU A 113 -3.54 1.85 1.30
CA GLU A 113 -4.62 2.70 1.80
C GLU A 113 -5.38 3.41 0.67
N LEU A 114 -4.69 3.82 -0.39
CA LEU A 114 -5.25 4.56 -1.54
C LEU A 114 -5.62 3.66 -2.73
N ALA A 115 -5.43 2.35 -2.58
CA ALA A 115 -5.64 1.40 -3.66
C ALA A 115 -7.10 1.37 -4.14
N ASN A 116 -7.28 1.21 -5.45
CA ASN A 116 -8.60 1.08 -6.06
C ASN A 116 -9.29 -0.26 -5.73
N ASP A 117 -10.56 -0.40 -6.08
CA ASP A 117 -11.34 -1.61 -5.76
C ASP A 117 -10.73 -2.90 -6.36
N HIS A 118 -10.32 -2.86 -7.63
CA HIS A 118 -9.77 -4.03 -8.31
C HIS A 118 -8.83 -3.70 -9.47
N VAL A 119 -7.90 -4.61 -9.75
CA VAL A 119 -7.05 -4.62 -10.96
C VAL A 119 -6.89 -6.03 -11.50
N PHE A 120 -6.57 -6.10 -12.78
CA PHE A 120 -6.19 -7.32 -13.49
C PHE A 120 -4.69 -7.32 -13.68
N VAL A 121 -4.05 -8.38 -13.23
CA VAL A 121 -2.61 -8.56 -13.27
C VAL A 121 -2.26 -9.81 -14.07
N ASN A 122 -1.01 -9.89 -14.53
CA ASN A 122 -0.58 -10.96 -15.44
C ASN A 122 -1.48 -11.03 -16.70
N THR A 123 -1.72 -9.88 -17.32
CA THR A 123 -2.53 -9.74 -18.55
C THR A 123 -1.64 -9.66 -19.79
N GLY A 124 -2.24 -9.66 -20.98
CA GLY A 124 -1.54 -9.40 -22.24
C GLY A 124 -0.95 -7.98 -22.32
N THR A 125 -1.53 -7.04 -21.55
CA THR A 125 -0.97 -5.70 -21.34
C THR A 125 -0.01 -5.74 -20.16
N LYS A 126 1.22 -5.25 -20.37
CA LYS A 126 2.20 -5.12 -19.28
C LYS A 126 1.81 -4.00 -18.33
N GLU A 127 2.10 -4.20 -17.06
CA GLU A 127 1.83 -3.23 -16.01
C GLU A 127 2.92 -2.16 -16.04
N PHE A 128 2.53 -0.90 -15.89
CA PHE A 128 3.46 0.19 -15.70
C PHE A 128 4.13 0.04 -14.35
N ASP A 129 5.46 0.05 -14.35
CA ASP A 129 6.29 -0.15 -13.16
C ASP A 129 6.75 1.21 -12.62
N TYR A 130 7.56 1.92 -13.40
CA TYR A 130 8.00 3.26 -13.05
C TYR A 130 8.48 4.09 -14.26
N PRO A 131 8.55 5.44 -14.12
CA PRO A 131 9.14 6.28 -15.15
C PRO A 131 10.68 6.33 -15.01
N GLU A 132 11.40 6.17 -16.11
CA GLU A 132 12.85 6.28 -16.22
C GLU A 132 13.20 7.38 -17.23
N GLY A 133 13.35 8.62 -16.73
CA GLY A 133 13.54 9.80 -17.58
C GLY A 133 12.33 10.05 -18.48
N GLU A 134 12.53 9.95 -19.79
CA GLU A 134 11.47 10.03 -20.82
C GLU A 134 10.84 8.67 -21.17
N LYS A 135 11.41 7.57 -20.67
CA LYS A 135 10.92 6.21 -20.92
C LYS A 135 10.08 5.70 -19.75
N ASN A 136 9.23 4.73 -20.02
CA ASN A 136 8.47 4.01 -19.01
C ASN A 136 8.98 2.56 -18.95
N VAL A 137 9.23 2.09 -17.74
CA VAL A 137 9.54 0.69 -17.46
C VAL A 137 8.23 -0.04 -17.18
N TYR A 138 8.13 -1.26 -17.70
CA TYR A 138 6.95 -2.10 -17.56
C TYR A 138 7.34 -3.48 -17.07
N LYS A 139 6.49 -4.05 -16.22
CA LYS A 139 6.69 -5.35 -15.59
C LYS A 139 5.40 -6.18 -15.63
N ASN A 140 5.53 -7.47 -15.40
CA ASN A 140 4.39 -8.35 -15.17
C ASN A 140 4.33 -8.70 -13.69
N TYR A 141 3.13 -8.88 -13.16
CA TYR A 141 2.97 -9.37 -11.80
C TYR A 141 3.61 -10.73 -11.58
N GLU A 142 4.52 -10.77 -10.61
CA GLU A 142 5.25 -11.98 -10.19
C GLU A 142 4.67 -12.58 -8.89
N GLY A 143 3.69 -11.91 -8.28
CA GLY A 143 3.07 -12.37 -7.05
C GLY A 143 2.08 -13.52 -7.28
N LYS A 144 1.62 -14.12 -6.18
CA LYS A 144 0.62 -15.22 -6.19
C LYS A 144 -0.76 -14.76 -5.73
N GLY A 145 -0.91 -13.49 -5.36
CA GLY A 145 -2.14 -12.94 -4.83
C GLY A 145 -3.26 -12.86 -5.86
N GLY A 146 -4.48 -12.76 -5.36
CA GLY A 146 -5.70 -12.63 -6.17
C GLY A 146 -6.22 -13.95 -6.75
N PHE A 147 -7.32 -13.82 -7.48
CA PHE A 147 -8.06 -14.96 -8.03
C PHE A 147 -7.71 -15.15 -9.49
N GLU A 148 -7.27 -16.35 -9.86
CA GLU A 148 -7.09 -16.73 -11.27
C GLU A 148 -8.42 -16.73 -12.00
N ILE A 149 -8.43 -16.07 -13.16
CA ILE A 149 -9.62 -15.98 -13.99
C ILE A 149 -9.93 -17.34 -14.59
N GLY A 150 -8.94 -18.04 -15.16
CA GLY A 150 -9.01 -19.44 -15.58
C GLY A 150 -9.97 -19.76 -16.73
N SER A 151 -11.24 -19.31 -16.67
CA SER A 151 -12.29 -19.67 -17.61
C SER A 151 -13.22 -18.50 -17.97
N PHE A 152 -13.91 -18.63 -19.10
CA PHE A 152 -14.89 -17.65 -19.57
C PHE A 152 -16.06 -17.45 -18.59
N PHE A 153 -16.51 -18.53 -17.92
CA PHE A 153 -17.57 -18.41 -16.92
C PHE A 153 -17.18 -17.51 -15.75
N ARG A 154 -15.93 -17.62 -15.26
CA ARG A 154 -15.42 -16.71 -14.22
C ARG A 154 -15.33 -15.27 -14.73
N LYS A 155 -14.94 -15.03 -15.99
CA LYS A 155 -15.03 -13.68 -16.60
C LYS A 155 -16.45 -13.13 -16.56
N LEU A 156 -17.47 -13.93 -16.88
CA LEU A 156 -18.88 -13.51 -16.80
C LEU A 156 -19.28 -13.11 -15.38
N VAL A 157 -18.90 -13.90 -14.38
CA VAL A 157 -19.18 -13.59 -12.96
C VAL A 157 -18.49 -12.29 -12.53
N LEU A 158 -17.22 -12.10 -12.92
CA LEU A 158 -16.49 -10.86 -12.64
C LEU A 158 -17.10 -9.66 -13.37
N ALA A 159 -17.52 -9.82 -14.63
CA ALA A 159 -18.21 -8.78 -15.39
C ALA A 159 -19.55 -8.37 -14.76
N ALA A 160 -20.32 -9.33 -14.25
CA ALA A 160 -21.54 -9.06 -13.51
C ALA A 160 -21.26 -8.34 -12.18
N ARG A 161 -20.24 -8.80 -11.43
CA ARG A 161 -19.83 -8.21 -10.15
C ARG A 161 -19.39 -6.75 -10.30
N PHE A 162 -18.52 -6.47 -11.27
CA PHE A 162 -17.99 -5.13 -11.52
C PHE A 162 -18.85 -4.30 -12.49
N LYS A 163 -19.99 -4.86 -12.92
CA LYS A 163 -20.96 -4.21 -13.81
C LYS A 163 -20.32 -3.67 -15.09
N THR A 164 -19.37 -4.40 -15.67
CA THR A 164 -18.65 -3.99 -16.88
C THR A 164 -18.43 -5.16 -17.84
N LEU A 165 -18.87 -4.99 -19.09
CA LEU A 165 -18.67 -5.97 -20.15
C LEU A 165 -17.23 -5.97 -20.70
N LYS A 166 -16.42 -4.94 -20.36
CA LYS A 166 -15.03 -4.81 -20.82
C LYS A 166 -14.18 -6.02 -20.43
N ILE A 167 -14.47 -6.66 -19.30
CA ILE A 167 -13.78 -7.86 -18.82
C ILE A 167 -13.95 -9.05 -19.78
N ILE A 168 -15.13 -9.17 -20.39
CA ILE A 168 -15.46 -10.26 -21.31
C ILE A 168 -14.78 -10.03 -22.66
N PHE A 169 -14.83 -8.79 -23.16
CA PHE A 169 -14.34 -8.43 -24.49
C PHE A 169 -12.85 -8.07 -24.56
N SER A 170 -12.20 -7.85 -23.42
CA SER A 170 -10.76 -7.61 -23.38
C SER A 170 -10.00 -8.88 -23.77
N GLN A 171 -9.18 -8.74 -24.81
CA GLN A 171 -8.27 -9.77 -25.30
C GLN A 171 -7.01 -9.89 -24.43
N ASP A 172 -6.72 -8.88 -23.60
CA ASP A 172 -5.58 -8.89 -22.68
C ASP A 172 -5.84 -9.81 -21.47
N ILE A 173 -7.10 -9.99 -21.10
CA ILE A 173 -7.44 -10.84 -19.95
C ILE A 173 -7.47 -12.29 -20.41
N ASN A 174 -6.51 -13.09 -19.94
CA ASN A 174 -6.34 -14.49 -20.35
C ASN A 174 -6.68 -15.45 -19.21
N SER A 175 -6.56 -16.76 -19.44
CA SER A 175 -6.73 -17.79 -18.39
C SER A 175 -5.78 -17.59 -17.21
N ASP A 176 -4.57 -17.14 -17.51
CA ASP A 176 -3.48 -17.02 -16.54
C ASP A 176 -3.51 -15.67 -15.80
N SER A 177 -4.38 -14.77 -16.25
CA SER A 177 -4.59 -13.48 -15.61
C SER A 177 -5.28 -13.66 -14.26
N ARG A 178 -4.90 -12.80 -13.32
CA ARG A 178 -5.47 -12.77 -11.97
C ARG A 178 -6.21 -11.46 -11.75
N VAL A 179 -7.23 -11.51 -10.93
CA VAL A 179 -7.89 -10.31 -10.42
C VAL A 179 -7.51 -10.10 -8.96
N LEU A 180 -6.90 -8.96 -8.67
CA LEU A 180 -6.72 -8.46 -7.31
C LEU A 180 -7.96 -7.64 -6.96
N MET A 181 -8.66 -8.01 -5.90
CA MET A 181 -9.87 -7.33 -5.41
C MET A 181 -9.69 -6.92 -3.96
N TYR A 182 -10.50 -5.96 -3.48
CA TYR A 182 -10.45 -5.46 -2.10
C TYR A 182 -9.05 -4.99 -1.77
N ARG A 183 -8.49 -4.12 -2.61
CA ARG A 183 -7.07 -3.77 -2.50
C ARG A 183 -6.81 -2.78 -1.37
N ASN A 184 -7.81 -1.97 -1.02
CA ASN A 184 -7.79 -1.20 0.20
C ASN A 184 -7.66 -2.17 1.40
N ILE A 185 -6.63 -1.96 2.22
CA ILE A 185 -6.27 -2.86 3.31
C ILE A 185 -7.35 -2.94 4.40
N THR A 186 -8.05 -1.84 4.68
CA THR A 186 -9.15 -1.79 5.64
C THR A 186 -10.34 -2.61 5.15
N ASP A 187 -10.81 -2.33 3.93
CA ASP A 187 -11.91 -3.07 3.31
C ASP A 187 -11.63 -4.58 3.23
N ARG A 188 -10.37 -4.92 2.94
CA ARG A 188 -9.91 -6.32 2.85
C ARG A 188 -10.05 -7.04 4.18
N VAL A 189 -9.58 -6.42 5.26
CA VAL A 189 -9.59 -7.01 6.59
C VAL A 189 -11.00 -7.11 7.12
N GLU A 190 -11.80 -6.05 7.00
CA GLU A 190 -13.20 -6.05 7.44
C GLU A 190 -14.01 -7.14 6.72
N LYS A 191 -13.67 -7.45 5.47
CA LYS A 191 -14.33 -8.53 4.73
C LYS A 191 -14.01 -9.92 5.29
N VAL A 192 -12.80 -10.12 5.80
CA VAL A 192 -12.34 -11.41 6.35
C VAL A 192 -12.76 -11.59 7.80
N ALA A 193 -12.64 -10.54 8.62
CA ALA A 193 -12.88 -10.59 10.05
C ALA A 193 -13.71 -9.39 10.54
N PRO A 194 -15.00 -9.27 10.13
CA PRO A 194 -15.86 -8.12 10.46
C PRO A 194 -16.19 -7.99 11.95
N PHE A 195 -15.87 -9.01 12.73
CA PHE A 195 -16.08 -9.05 14.19
C PHE A 195 -14.92 -8.42 14.97
N LEU A 196 -13.80 -8.11 14.31
CA LEU A 196 -12.69 -7.37 14.91
C LEU A 196 -12.93 -5.87 14.77
N ARG A 197 -12.47 -5.10 15.77
CA ARG A 197 -12.37 -3.65 15.66
C ARG A 197 -10.96 -3.32 15.19
N LEU A 198 -10.84 -2.70 14.02
CA LEU A 198 -9.54 -2.30 13.49
C LEU A 198 -9.07 -1.01 14.14
N ASP A 199 -7.75 -0.85 14.23
CA ASP A 199 -7.16 0.45 14.52
C ASP A 199 -7.46 1.43 13.36
N ASN A 200 -7.28 2.73 13.59
CA ASN A 200 -7.47 3.73 12.54
C ASN A 200 -6.17 4.01 11.77
N ASP A 201 -5.02 3.54 12.28
CA ASP A 201 -3.69 3.85 11.76
C ASP A 201 -2.92 2.54 11.43
N PRO A 202 -3.18 1.92 10.26
CA PRO A 202 -2.34 0.83 9.78
C PRO A 202 -0.95 1.38 9.41
N TYR A 203 0.11 0.61 9.67
CA TYR A 203 1.47 1.08 9.42
C TYR A 203 2.28 0.09 8.58
N LEU A 204 3.14 0.61 7.69
CA LEU A 204 3.97 -0.20 6.81
C LEU A 204 5.35 -0.49 7.45
N VAL A 205 5.83 -1.71 7.27
CA VAL A 205 7.16 -2.17 7.71
C VAL A 205 7.94 -2.75 6.55
N ILE A 206 9.24 -2.45 6.49
CA ILE A 206 10.19 -3.09 5.58
C ILE A 206 10.76 -4.33 6.30
N SER A 207 10.47 -5.52 5.78
CA SER A 207 10.99 -6.77 6.33
C SER A 207 11.50 -7.68 5.21
N GLU A 208 12.74 -8.14 5.32
CA GLU A 208 13.36 -9.05 4.34
C GLU A 208 13.28 -8.52 2.89
N GLY A 209 13.37 -7.19 2.72
CA GLY A 209 13.27 -6.56 1.41
C GLY A 209 11.86 -6.46 0.82
N ARG A 210 10.83 -6.78 1.61
CA ARG A 210 9.41 -6.65 1.26
C ARG A 210 8.75 -5.54 2.07
N LEU A 211 7.66 -5.01 1.54
CA LEU A 211 6.80 -4.04 2.20
C LEU A 211 5.60 -4.79 2.77
N ILE A 212 5.39 -4.70 4.08
CA ILE A 212 4.33 -5.42 4.78
C ILE A 212 3.53 -4.43 5.60
N TRP A 213 2.23 -4.34 5.35
CA TRP A 213 1.30 -3.62 6.20
C TRP A 213 1.02 -4.41 7.46
N LEU A 214 1.20 -3.77 8.61
CA LEU A 214 0.75 -4.27 9.89
C LEU A 214 -0.49 -3.50 10.32
N TYR A 215 -1.51 -4.26 10.68
CA TYR A 215 -2.78 -3.72 11.10
C TYR A 215 -3.18 -4.29 12.46
N ASP A 216 -3.28 -3.40 13.44
CA ASP A 216 -3.73 -3.72 14.78
C ASP A 216 -5.24 -3.91 14.82
N ALA A 217 -5.66 -4.94 15.56
CA ALA A 217 -7.07 -5.23 15.75
C ALA A 217 -7.40 -5.66 17.19
N TYR A 218 -8.57 -5.22 17.62
CA TYR A 218 -9.07 -5.33 18.97
C TYR A 218 -10.27 -6.26 19.03
N THR A 219 -10.30 -7.10 20.06
CA THR A 219 -11.53 -7.78 20.47
C THR A 219 -12.23 -6.91 21.50
N VAL A 220 -13.53 -6.73 21.31
CA VAL A 220 -14.37 -5.89 22.18
C VAL A 220 -15.57 -6.68 22.69
N SER A 221 -16.05 -6.35 23.89
CA SER A 221 -17.26 -6.95 24.46
C SER A 221 -18.04 -5.95 25.30
N ASP A 222 -19.35 -6.18 25.41
CA ASP A 222 -20.30 -5.43 26.24
C ASP A 222 -20.72 -6.18 27.51
N TYR A 223 -20.16 -7.38 27.73
CA TYR A 223 -20.60 -8.32 28.75
C TYR A 223 -19.62 -8.50 29.91
N PHE A 224 -18.60 -7.64 30.01
CA PHE A 224 -17.64 -7.71 31.12
C PHE A 224 -18.28 -7.24 32.44
N PRO A 225 -18.40 -8.09 33.47
CA PRO A 225 -19.11 -7.74 34.70
C PRO A 225 -18.46 -6.56 35.43
N TYR A 226 -19.29 -5.75 36.08
CA TYR A 226 -18.84 -4.65 36.96
C TYR A 226 -17.92 -3.61 36.31
N SER A 227 -17.95 -3.46 34.98
CA SER A 227 -17.15 -2.46 34.26
C SER A 227 -18.02 -1.46 33.49
N PRO A 228 -17.67 -0.17 33.51
CA PRO A 228 -18.40 0.86 32.77
C PRO A 228 -18.26 0.63 31.27
N LYS A 229 -19.35 0.89 30.54
CA LYS A 229 -19.34 0.82 29.07
C LYS A 229 -18.85 2.13 28.48
N ILE A 230 -17.90 2.03 27.57
CA ILE A 230 -17.42 3.14 26.74
C ILE A 230 -18.15 3.06 25.39
N PRO A 231 -18.74 4.16 24.89
CA PRO A 231 -19.34 4.18 23.56
C PRO A 231 -18.38 3.65 22.49
N ARG A 232 -18.87 2.81 21.57
CA ARG A 232 -18.14 2.13 20.48
C ARG A 232 -17.15 1.03 20.88
N PHE A 233 -16.69 1.00 22.13
CA PHE A 233 -15.67 0.03 22.62
C PHE A 233 -16.20 -0.98 23.63
N GLY A 234 -17.40 -0.76 24.19
CA GLY A 234 -18.01 -1.65 25.16
C GLY A 234 -17.33 -1.53 26.54
N ASN A 235 -17.35 -2.60 27.33
CA ASN A 235 -16.75 -2.64 28.67
C ASN A 235 -15.51 -3.56 28.75
N TYR A 236 -15.05 -4.09 27.62
CA TYR A 236 -13.79 -4.81 27.50
C TYR A 236 -13.16 -4.52 26.13
N VAL A 237 -11.86 -4.24 26.12
CA VAL A 237 -11.07 -4.03 24.91
C VAL A 237 -9.72 -4.73 25.09
N ARG A 238 -9.30 -5.51 24.09
CA ARG A 238 -7.96 -6.10 24.06
C ARG A 238 -7.38 -6.15 22.66
N ASN A 239 -6.21 -5.53 22.48
CA ASN A 239 -5.38 -5.70 21.28
C ASN A 239 -4.88 -7.15 21.27
N SER A 240 -5.56 -8.01 20.51
CA SER A 240 -5.37 -9.47 20.56
C SER A 240 -4.90 -10.04 19.22
N VAL A 241 -4.97 -9.24 18.16
CA VAL A 241 -4.75 -9.66 16.79
C VAL A 241 -3.84 -8.65 16.12
N LYS A 242 -2.77 -9.16 15.50
CA LYS A 242 -1.93 -8.43 14.56
C LYS A 242 -2.17 -9.04 13.19
N ILE A 243 -2.54 -8.21 12.23
CA ILE A 243 -2.78 -8.64 10.86
C ILE A 243 -1.61 -8.18 10.02
N SER A 244 -1.08 -9.07 9.19
CA SER A 244 -0.04 -8.75 8.22
C SER A 244 -0.60 -8.87 6.81
N ILE A 245 -0.38 -7.86 5.97
CA ILE A 245 -0.77 -7.86 4.57
C ILE A 245 0.48 -7.56 3.75
N ASP A 246 0.85 -8.48 2.86
CA ASP A 246 1.91 -8.23 1.87
C ASP A 246 1.39 -7.15 0.92
N ALA A 247 2.19 -6.09 0.75
CA ALA A 247 1.79 -4.89 0.03
C ALA A 247 1.59 -5.13 -1.46
#